data_AF-A0A8J7RI55-F1
#
_entry.id   AF-A0A8J7RI55-F1
#
_cell.length_a   1.000
_cell.length_b   1.000
_cell.length_c   1.000
_cell.angle_alpha   90.00
_cell.angle_beta   90.00
_cell.angle_gamma   90.00
#
_symmetry.space_group_name_H-M   'P 1'
#
loop_
_entity.id
_entity.type
_entity.pdbx_description
1 polymer ?
#
loop_
_entity_poly.entity_id
_entity_poly.type
_entity_poly.pdbx_seq_one_letter_code
_entity_poly.pdbx_strand_id
1 'polypeptide(L)'
;MKNPWYFLLFIGVLALVAGCTTPVENTVPETTTATPIETPVTTRPALATDLPEFEYAEVPVISSGDTDWMTTNASYVARTALRDEAARVMYQEGGTVEGVLLSCHPTPLPSAGDGCAPALRITNQTATVDFLVDEEGGRVIAVVVEMKENV
;
A
#
# COMPACT_ATOMS: atom_id res chain seq x y z
N MET A 1 20.93 39.64 -29.31
CA MET A 1 20.12 38.43 -29.02
C MET A 1 20.40 37.93 -27.61
N LYS A 2 19.54 38.26 -26.64
CA LYS A 2 19.04 37.40 -25.56
C LYS A 2 17.98 38.22 -24.81
N ASN A 3 16.75 37.70 -24.76
CA ASN A 3 15.53 38.46 -24.52
C ASN A 3 15.25 38.63 -23.01
N PRO A 4 14.91 39.83 -22.52
CA PRO A 4 14.43 40.05 -21.15
C PRO A 4 12.90 39.90 -21.13
N TRP A 5 12.38 38.67 -21.22
CA TRP A 5 10.93 38.40 -21.22
C TRP A 5 10.41 37.87 -19.87
N TYR A 6 11.27 37.43 -18.96
CA TYR A 6 10.83 36.69 -17.76
C TYR A 6 10.49 37.52 -16.52
N PHE A 7 10.48 38.85 -16.59
CA PHE A 7 10.29 39.71 -15.40
C PHE A 7 8.95 40.45 -15.32
N LEU A 8 8.01 40.21 -16.24
CA LEU A 8 6.71 40.89 -16.30
C LEU A 8 5.50 39.93 -16.25
N LEU A 9 5.56 38.89 -15.42
CA LEU A 9 4.41 38.00 -15.17
C LEU A 9 4.06 37.84 -13.67
N PHE A 10 4.50 38.78 -12.82
CA PHE A 10 4.21 38.75 -11.38
C PHE A 10 3.30 39.89 -10.88
N ILE A 11 2.76 40.74 -11.77
CA ILE A 11 1.90 41.85 -11.35
C ILE A 11 0.67 41.90 -12.26
N GLY A 12 -0.48 41.53 -11.69
CA GLY A 12 -1.77 42.02 -12.15
C GLY A 12 -2.71 40.99 -12.75
N VAL A 13 -3.36 40.17 -11.91
CA VAL A 13 -4.82 39.97 -12.01
C VAL A 13 -5.38 39.88 -10.59
N LEU A 14 -5.56 41.06 -10.00
CA LEU A 14 -6.48 41.29 -8.90
C LEU A 14 -7.76 41.82 -9.55
N ALA A 15 -8.88 41.08 -9.50
CA ALA A 15 -10.22 41.59 -9.14
C ALA A 15 -11.38 40.69 -9.59
N LEU A 16 -12.25 40.41 -8.60
CA LEU A 16 -13.71 40.34 -8.64
C LEU A 16 -14.40 39.09 -9.23
N VAL A 17 -14.95 38.27 -8.32
CA VAL A 17 -16.40 38.05 -8.33
C VAL A 17 -16.94 37.89 -6.90
N ALA A 18 -17.86 38.82 -6.59
CA ALA A 18 -19.06 38.73 -5.78
C ALA A 18 -19.05 37.88 -4.49
N GLY A 19 -19.26 38.59 -3.38
CA GLY A 19 -19.54 37.98 -2.09
C GLY A 19 -20.89 37.28 -2.02
N CYS A 20 -20.97 36.35 -1.07
CA CYS A 20 -22.16 36.10 -0.28
C CYS A 20 -21.75 36.18 1.19
N THR A 21 -22.37 37.12 1.91
CA THR A 21 -22.42 37.15 3.38
C THR A 21 -23.42 36.07 3.82
N THR A 22 -23.19 35.35 4.91
CA THR A 22 -23.62 35.75 6.26
C THR A 22 -23.08 34.78 7.32
N PRO A 23 -23.07 35.19 8.60
CA PRO A 23 -22.15 34.72 9.64
C PRO A 23 -22.79 33.66 10.55
N VAL A 24 -21.97 32.95 11.35
CA VAL A 24 -22.27 32.66 12.76
C VAL A 24 -20.97 32.29 13.50
N GLU A 25 -20.72 33.14 14.49
CA GLU A 25 -19.94 33.06 15.72
C GLU A 25 -19.81 31.67 16.36
N ASN A 26 -18.57 31.24 16.65
CA ASN A 26 -18.12 30.95 18.01
C ASN A 26 -16.61 30.65 18.05
N THR A 27 -15.91 31.45 18.85
CA THR A 27 -14.51 31.31 19.24
C THR A 27 -14.38 30.30 20.39
N VAL A 28 -13.16 29.72 20.55
CA VAL A 28 -12.48 29.24 21.79
C VAL A 28 -11.98 27.77 21.67
N PRO A 29 -10.75 27.40 22.11
CA PRO A 29 -9.43 27.65 21.54
C PRO A 29 -8.68 26.31 21.21
N GLU A 30 -7.39 26.40 20.85
CA GLU A 30 -6.51 25.26 20.56
C GLU A 30 -6.49 24.17 21.66
N THR A 31 -6.43 22.90 21.24
CA THR A 31 -5.74 21.83 21.97
C THR A 31 -4.97 21.00 20.96
N THR A 32 -3.64 21.12 20.99
CA THR A 32 -2.74 20.28 20.21
C THR A 32 -2.70 18.89 20.85
N THR A 33 -3.43 17.95 20.28
CA THR A 33 -3.21 16.52 20.49
C THR A 33 -2.60 15.98 19.20
N ALA A 34 -1.33 15.57 19.24
CA ALA A 34 -0.69 14.93 18.11
C ALA A 34 -1.40 13.60 17.80
N THR A 35 -2.14 13.56 16.70
CA THR A 35 -2.76 12.34 16.17
C THR A 35 -1.67 11.43 15.61
N PRO A 36 -1.69 10.11 15.87
CA PRO A 36 -0.79 9.18 15.20
C PRO A 36 -0.99 9.30 13.68
N ILE A 37 0.12 9.23 12.93
CA ILE A 37 0.10 9.17 11.48
C ILE A 37 -0.55 7.84 11.10
N GLU A 38 -1.86 7.85 10.88
CA GLU A 38 -2.54 6.77 10.18
C GLU A 38 -2.06 6.81 8.72
N THR A 39 -1.34 5.77 8.33
CA THR A 39 -1.06 5.44 6.94
C THR A 39 -2.41 5.44 6.19
N PRO A 40 -2.53 6.07 5.01
CA PRO A 40 -3.80 6.10 4.30
C PRO A 40 -4.21 4.68 3.93
N VAL A 41 -5.22 4.16 4.62
CA VAL A 41 -5.96 2.97 4.17
C VAL A 41 -6.66 3.38 2.88
N THR A 42 -6.05 3.03 1.74
CA THR A 42 -6.63 3.24 0.42
C THR A 42 -7.95 2.46 0.37
N THR A 43 -9.06 3.20 0.43
CA THR A 43 -10.43 2.68 0.52
C THR A 43 -11.09 2.64 -0.86
N ARG A 44 -10.33 2.39 -1.93
CA ARG A 44 -10.91 2.16 -3.26
C ARG A 44 -11.16 0.66 -3.42
N PRO A 45 -12.42 0.22 -3.61
CA PRO A 45 -12.70 -1.15 -4.03
C PRO A 45 -12.10 -1.37 -5.41
N ALA A 46 -11.10 -2.25 -5.53
CA ALA A 46 -10.56 -2.67 -6.82
C ALA A 46 -11.68 -3.41 -7.58
N LEU A 47 -12.09 -2.87 -8.73
CA LEU A 47 -12.97 -3.58 -9.66
C LEU A 47 -12.19 -4.76 -10.25
N ALA A 48 -12.86 -5.83 -10.67
CA ALA A 48 -12.21 -7.01 -11.25
C ALA A 48 -11.28 -6.70 -12.45
N THR A 49 -11.45 -5.53 -13.07
CA THR A 49 -10.62 -4.98 -14.16
C THR A 49 -9.24 -4.48 -13.71
N ASP A 50 -9.00 -4.32 -12.41
CA ASP A 50 -7.76 -3.76 -11.86
C ASP A 50 -6.68 -4.81 -11.54
N LEU A 51 -6.99 -6.10 -11.69
CA LEU A 51 -6.03 -7.19 -11.44
C LEU A 51 -5.03 -7.32 -12.60
N PRO A 52 -3.73 -7.48 -12.31
CA PRO A 52 -2.74 -7.72 -13.36
C PRO A 52 -2.92 -9.09 -14.03
N GLU A 53 -2.51 -9.17 -15.30
CA GLU A 53 -2.37 -10.41 -16.04
C GLU A 53 -1.21 -11.23 -15.41
N PHE A 54 -1.58 -12.31 -14.75
CA PHE A 54 -0.70 -13.16 -13.97
C PHE A 54 -1.29 -14.57 -13.90
N GLU A 55 -0.44 -15.59 -13.97
CA GLU A 55 -0.86 -17.00 -13.97
C GLU A 55 -1.14 -17.48 -12.53
N TYR A 56 -2.27 -17.04 -11.97
CA TYR A 56 -2.64 -17.33 -10.58
C TYR A 56 -2.76 -18.83 -10.27
N ALA A 57 -3.02 -19.68 -11.26
CA ALA A 57 -3.18 -21.12 -11.05
C ALA A 57 -1.86 -21.84 -10.73
N GLU A 58 -0.73 -21.23 -11.07
CA GLU A 58 0.60 -21.86 -10.97
C GLU A 58 1.48 -21.22 -9.89
N VAL A 59 0.90 -20.42 -9.00
CA VAL A 59 1.63 -19.77 -7.91
C VAL A 59 2.24 -20.82 -6.99
N PRO A 60 3.58 -20.90 -6.90
CA PRO A 60 4.22 -21.88 -6.04
C PRO A 60 4.05 -21.47 -4.57
N VAL A 61 3.97 -22.47 -3.70
CA VAL A 61 4.09 -22.27 -2.25
C VAL A 61 5.56 -22.45 -1.87
N ILE A 62 6.19 -21.38 -1.37
CA ILE A 62 7.56 -21.37 -0.87
C ILE A 62 7.49 -21.72 0.63
N SER A 63 7.38 -23.01 0.93
CA SER A 63 7.41 -23.49 2.30
C SER A 63 8.70 -24.27 2.59
N SER A 64 9.19 -24.17 3.82
CA SER A 64 10.20 -25.08 4.38
C SER A 64 9.60 -26.37 4.94
N GLY A 65 8.28 -26.59 4.82
CA GLY A 65 7.54 -27.76 5.32
C GLY A 65 6.04 -27.74 4.98
N ASP A 66 5.21 -28.27 5.88
CA ASP A 66 3.76 -28.39 5.68
C ASP A 66 3.04 -27.03 5.52
N THR A 67 1.95 -27.04 4.74
CA THR A 67 1.15 -25.86 4.39
C THR A 67 -0.06 -25.67 5.30
N ASP A 68 -0.08 -26.30 6.47
CA ASP A 68 -1.21 -26.30 7.43
C ASP A 68 -1.55 -24.90 7.96
N TRP A 69 -0.69 -23.93 7.74
CA TRP A 69 -0.91 -22.52 8.05
C TRP A 69 -1.83 -21.79 7.05
N MET A 70 -2.04 -22.36 5.84
CA MET A 70 -2.96 -21.80 4.85
C MET A 70 -4.37 -22.36 5.04
N THR A 71 -5.35 -21.48 5.13
CA THR A 71 -6.76 -21.89 5.15
C THR A 71 -7.34 -22.05 3.74
N THR A 72 -6.78 -21.31 2.76
CA THR A 72 -7.16 -21.39 1.34
C THR A 72 -5.96 -21.80 0.46
N ASN A 73 -6.01 -21.52 -0.85
CA ASN A 73 -4.95 -21.89 -1.80
C ASN A 73 -4.06 -20.69 -2.17
N ALA A 74 -2.88 -20.97 -2.73
CA ALA A 74 -1.92 -19.94 -3.14
C ALA A 74 -2.50 -18.97 -4.18
N SER A 75 -3.35 -19.45 -5.09
CA SER A 75 -4.03 -18.62 -6.08
C SER A 75 -4.92 -17.54 -5.43
N TYR A 76 -5.63 -17.90 -4.35
CA TYR A 76 -6.47 -16.97 -3.60
C TYR A 76 -5.61 -15.89 -2.93
N VAL A 77 -4.55 -16.30 -2.23
CA VAL A 77 -3.61 -15.37 -1.58
C VAL A 77 -3.00 -14.41 -2.60
N ALA A 78 -2.53 -14.93 -3.75
CA ALA A 78 -1.94 -14.11 -4.80
C ALA A 78 -2.95 -13.11 -5.42
N ARG A 79 -4.19 -13.54 -5.67
CA ARG A 79 -5.25 -12.64 -6.15
C ARG A 79 -5.57 -11.55 -5.13
N THR A 80 -5.64 -11.90 -3.85
CA THR A 80 -5.95 -10.95 -2.79
C THR A 80 -4.81 -9.95 -2.63
N ALA A 81 -3.56 -10.40 -2.62
CA ALA A 81 -2.40 -9.52 -2.56
C ALA A 81 -2.31 -8.61 -3.79
N LEU A 82 -2.44 -9.11 -5.02
CA LEU A 82 -2.35 -8.28 -6.24
C LEU A 82 -3.55 -7.35 -6.48
N ARG A 83 -4.60 -7.42 -5.64
CA ARG A 83 -5.64 -6.37 -5.56
C ARG A 83 -5.20 -5.17 -4.72
N ASP A 84 -4.24 -5.36 -3.82
CA ASP A 84 -3.65 -4.26 -3.07
C ASP A 84 -2.80 -3.39 -4.00
N GLU A 85 -2.94 -2.07 -3.86
CA GLU A 85 -2.31 -1.12 -4.77
C GLU A 85 -0.78 -1.22 -4.72
N ALA A 86 -0.19 -1.37 -3.53
CA ALA A 86 1.26 -1.41 -3.38
C ALA A 86 1.85 -2.67 -4.00
N ALA A 87 1.21 -3.83 -3.81
CA ALA A 87 1.61 -5.08 -4.45
C ALA A 87 1.47 -5.01 -5.97
N ARG A 88 0.35 -4.45 -6.44
CA ARG A 88 0.06 -4.30 -7.87
C ARG A 88 1.09 -3.41 -8.56
N VAL A 89 1.38 -2.24 -7.99
CA VAL A 89 2.38 -1.32 -8.52
C VAL A 89 3.76 -1.99 -8.55
N MET A 90 4.17 -2.65 -7.45
CA MET A 90 5.47 -3.33 -7.40
C MET A 90 5.61 -4.40 -8.48
N TYR A 91 4.57 -5.18 -8.75
CA TYR A 91 4.56 -6.16 -9.83
C TYR A 91 4.64 -5.47 -11.22
N GLN A 92 3.82 -4.44 -11.45
CA GLN A 92 3.78 -3.70 -12.73
C GLN A 92 5.09 -2.97 -13.04
N GLU A 93 5.85 -2.56 -12.01
CA GLU A 93 7.19 -1.97 -12.14
C GLU A 93 8.29 -3.01 -12.39
N GLY A 94 7.93 -4.28 -12.59
CA GLY A 94 8.87 -5.36 -12.92
C GLY A 94 9.31 -6.20 -11.73
N GLY A 95 8.63 -6.09 -10.58
CA GLY A 95 8.79 -7.03 -9.47
C GLY A 95 8.38 -8.45 -9.88
N THR A 96 9.16 -9.45 -9.47
CA THR A 96 8.88 -10.86 -9.72
C THR A 96 8.11 -11.45 -8.55
N VAL A 97 6.97 -12.08 -8.81
CA VAL A 97 6.27 -12.89 -7.81
C VAL A 97 7.07 -14.17 -7.60
N GLU A 98 7.64 -14.34 -6.42
CA GLU A 98 8.39 -15.56 -6.07
C GLU A 98 7.42 -16.70 -5.72
N GLY A 99 6.31 -16.38 -5.04
CA GLY A 99 5.34 -17.36 -4.56
C GLY A 99 4.67 -16.94 -3.25
N VAL A 100 3.96 -17.88 -2.65
CA VAL A 100 3.24 -17.69 -1.38
C VAL A 100 3.97 -18.40 -0.24
N LEU A 101 4.15 -17.73 0.90
CA LEU A 101 4.80 -18.29 2.09
C LEU A 101 4.10 -17.84 3.38
N LEU A 102 4.47 -18.44 4.51
CA LEU A 102 4.14 -17.89 5.82
C LEU A 102 5.15 -16.79 6.16
N SER A 103 4.69 -15.55 6.29
CA SER A 103 5.54 -14.43 6.72
C SER A 103 5.05 -13.88 8.04
N CYS A 104 5.99 -13.49 8.91
CA CYS A 104 5.71 -12.97 10.24
C CYS A 104 6.15 -11.51 10.34
N HIS A 105 5.23 -10.63 10.69
CA HIS A 105 5.54 -9.26 11.05
C HIS A 105 6.39 -9.25 12.34
N PRO A 106 7.47 -8.45 12.40
CA PRO A 106 8.29 -8.33 13.61
C PRO A 106 7.54 -7.49 14.65
N THR A 107 6.52 -8.07 15.28
CA THR A 107 5.82 -7.41 16.37
C THR A 107 6.53 -7.73 17.69
N PRO A 108 7.01 -6.73 18.44
CA PRO A 108 7.60 -7.00 19.75
C PRO A 108 6.54 -7.53 20.71
N LEU A 109 6.91 -8.54 21.50
CA LEU A 109 6.07 -9.10 22.56
C LEU A 109 5.62 -7.99 23.54
N PRO A 110 4.36 -8.02 24.04
CA PRO A 110 3.37 -9.09 23.96
C PRO A 110 2.13 -8.68 23.14
N SER A 111 2.25 -8.59 21.81
CA SER A 111 1.07 -8.38 20.96
C SER A 111 0.24 -9.67 20.89
N ALA A 112 -1.04 -9.59 21.26
CA ALA A 112 -1.98 -10.68 21.09
C ALA A 112 -2.33 -10.83 19.60
N GLY A 113 -1.88 -11.94 19.01
CA GLY A 113 -2.10 -12.31 17.62
C GLY A 113 -0.93 -13.15 17.12
N ASP A 114 -1.21 -14.20 16.36
CA ASP A 114 -0.17 -14.88 15.60
C ASP A 114 0.34 -13.84 14.60
N GLY A 115 1.50 -13.24 14.87
CA GLY A 115 2.08 -12.17 14.05
C GLY A 115 2.44 -12.62 12.63
N CYS A 116 1.95 -13.79 12.20
CA CYS A 116 2.23 -14.44 10.95
C CYS A 116 0.93 -14.62 10.16
N ALA A 117 1.05 -14.48 8.84
CA ALA A 117 -0.05 -14.73 7.92
C ALA A 117 0.49 -15.25 6.59
N PRO A 118 -0.37 -15.89 5.77
CA PRO A 118 -0.13 -16.06 4.36
C PRO A 118 0.34 -14.78 3.69
N ALA A 119 1.43 -14.85 2.93
CA ALA A 119 1.93 -13.69 2.23
C ALA A 119 2.32 -14.02 0.79
N LEU A 120 2.00 -13.11 -0.13
CA LEU A 120 2.59 -13.11 -1.47
C LEU A 120 3.94 -12.40 -1.40
N ARG A 121 5.01 -13.07 -1.83
CA ARG A 121 6.33 -12.48 -1.93
C ARG A 121 6.56 -11.92 -3.33
N ILE A 122 6.91 -10.65 -3.39
CA ILE A 122 7.34 -9.97 -4.61
C ILE A 122 8.76 -9.43 -4.38
N THR A 123 9.64 -9.69 -5.34
CA THR A 123 11.05 -9.33 -5.26
C THR A 123 11.41 -8.44 -6.44
N ASN A 124 12.16 -7.36 -6.19
CA ASN A 124 12.78 -6.56 -7.24
C ASN A 124 14.30 -6.41 -6.98
N GLN A 125 14.96 -5.48 -7.68
CA GLN A 125 16.41 -5.25 -7.53
C GLN A 125 16.80 -4.71 -6.14
N THR A 126 15.89 -4.01 -5.47
CA THR A 126 16.16 -3.25 -4.25
C THR A 126 15.65 -3.96 -2.99
N ALA A 127 14.56 -4.71 -3.09
CA ALA A 127 13.91 -5.30 -1.92
C ALA A 127 13.18 -6.60 -2.25
N THR A 128 12.95 -7.38 -1.19
CA THR A 128 11.98 -8.46 -1.11
C THR A 128 10.84 -7.99 -0.21
N VAL A 129 9.60 -8.12 -0.67
CA VAL A 129 8.42 -7.63 0.05
C VAL A 129 7.38 -8.74 0.18
N ASP A 130 6.93 -8.98 1.39
CA ASP A 130 5.87 -9.93 1.72
C ASP A 130 4.57 -9.17 2.03
N PHE A 131 3.53 -9.41 1.24
CA PHE A 131 2.20 -8.83 1.45
C PHE A 131 1.33 -9.83 2.21
N LEU A 132 1.21 -9.64 3.53
CA LEU A 132 0.46 -10.54 4.43
C LEU A 132 -1.04 -10.36 4.22
N VAL A 133 -1.74 -11.46 3.98
CA VAL A 133 -3.16 -11.54 3.64
C VAL A 133 -3.96 -12.13 4.79
N ASP A 134 -5.01 -11.42 5.19
CA ASP A 134 -6.12 -11.98 5.96
C ASP A 134 -7.06 -12.69 4.99
N GLU A 135 -7.07 -14.02 5.05
CA GLU A 135 -7.87 -14.86 4.17
C GLU A 135 -9.37 -14.74 4.45
N GLU A 136 -9.76 -14.46 5.70
CA GLU A 136 -11.16 -14.27 6.08
C GLU A 136 -11.66 -12.89 5.64
N GLY A 137 -10.86 -11.86 5.90
CA GLY A 137 -11.15 -10.48 5.52
C GLY A 137 -10.93 -10.16 4.04
N GLY A 138 -10.27 -11.05 3.29
CA GLY A 138 -10.00 -10.90 1.86
C GLY A 138 -9.17 -9.66 1.51
N ARG A 139 -8.19 -9.30 2.35
CA ARG A 139 -7.37 -8.09 2.17
C ARG A 139 -5.94 -8.28 2.70
N VAL A 140 -5.02 -7.43 2.23
CA VAL A 140 -3.70 -7.30 2.82
C VAL A 140 -3.82 -6.61 4.19
N ILE A 141 -3.17 -7.16 5.22
CA ILE A 141 -3.19 -6.67 6.61
C ILE A 141 -1.86 -6.13 7.09
N ALA A 142 -0.75 -6.53 6.46
CA ALA A 142 0.58 -6.06 6.81
C ALA A 142 1.53 -6.25 5.63
N VAL A 143 2.65 -5.53 5.66
CA VAL A 143 3.73 -5.65 4.68
C VAL A 143 5.05 -5.79 5.43
N VAL A 144 5.83 -6.81 5.09
CA VAL A 144 7.20 -6.99 5.60
C VAL A 144 8.17 -6.71 4.46
N VAL A 145 9.13 -5.82 4.70
CA VAL A 145 10.10 -5.37 3.69
C VAL A 145 11.51 -5.74 4.14
N GLU A 146 12.22 -6.47 3.29
CA GLU A 146 13.64 -6.76 3.43
C GLU A 146 14.41 -6.06 2.31
N MET A 147 15.27 -5.10 2.67
CA MET A 147 16.11 -4.39 1.71
C MET A 147 17.30 -5.28 1.31
N LYS A 148 17.57 -5.37 0.01
CA LYS A 148 18.77 -6.06 -0.49
C LYS A 148 19.97 -5.17 -0.26
N GLU A 149 21.04 -5.73 0.33
CA GLU A 149 22.31 -5.02 0.40
C GLU A 149 22.88 -4.90 -1.02
N ASN A 150 23.20 -3.67 -1.44
CA ASN A 150 23.93 -3.43 -2.68
C ASN A 150 25.35 -4.01 -2.50
N VAL A 151 25.64 -5.13 -3.17
CA VAL A 151 27.00 -5.70 -3.29
C VAL A 151 27.78 -4.98 -4.37
#